data_AF-A0A949HUV0-F1
#
_entry.id   AF-A0A949HUV0-F1
#
_cell.length_a   1.000
_cell.length_b   1.000
_cell.length_c   1.000
_cell.angle_alpha   90.00
_cell.angle_beta   90.00
_cell.angle_gamma   90.00
#
_symmetry.space_group_name_H-M   'P 1'
#
loop_
_entity.id
_entity.type
_entity.pdbx_description
1 polymer ?
#
loop_
_entity_poly.entity_id
_entity_poly.type
_entity_poly.pdbx_seq_one_letter_code
_entity_poly.pdbx_strand_id
1 'polypeptide(L)'
;MENSAPNPELLRSLGKLVRGLSALFWGLPAAPIVCSETAISDVLKPAGVAPALAVLALLLFGLWQIGGFQKQERPWRDALDRARLPAIVNLGLCPFFYWQNQMPGEWFFTAALGVFALSFLLFIFNLNLVLAQLAAMLPDETLRRDAAEFTALNRWLLALWIVLAAFCVLALQLGWPAQMAPGRLFLAERTVEAMLIFLGLTPLAVTMSLIWKTKEVILNGVFGGK
;
A
#
# COMPACT_ATOMS: atom_id res chain seq x y z
N MET A 1 38.27 -11.68 -21.15
CA MET A 1 38.79 -10.29 -21.21
C MET A 1 37.65 -9.48 -21.80
N GLU A 2 36.74 -8.94 -20.99
CA GLU A 2 36.91 -7.72 -20.20
C GLU A 2 36.00 -7.83 -18.95
N ASN A 3 36.60 -7.91 -17.75
CA ASN A 3 35.85 -7.70 -16.51
C ASN A 3 35.64 -6.19 -16.39
N SER A 4 34.65 -5.66 -17.12
CA SER A 4 34.26 -4.25 -17.00
C SER A 4 33.83 -4.01 -15.55
N ALA A 5 34.56 -3.15 -14.84
CA ALA A 5 34.20 -2.74 -13.48
C ALA A 5 32.70 -2.38 -13.41
N PRO A 6 31.96 -2.80 -12.36
CA PRO A 6 30.53 -2.57 -12.28
C PRO A 6 30.24 -1.07 -12.41
N ASN A 7 29.37 -0.73 -13.37
CA ASN A 7 29.06 0.66 -13.72
C ASN A 7 28.62 1.44 -12.46
N PRO A 8 29.35 2.46 -12.01
CA PRO A 8 29.10 3.15 -10.74
C PRO A 8 27.72 3.83 -10.70
N GLU A 9 27.19 4.22 -11.85
CA GLU A 9 25.83 4.78 -11.95
C GLU A 9 24.76 3.72 -11.66
N LEU A 10 24.99 2.49 -12.13
CA LEU A 10 24.09 1.35 -11.92
C LEU A 10 24.08 0.97 -10.44
N LEU A 11 25.25 0.86 -9.81
CA LEU A 11 25.36 0.63 -8.35
C LEU A 11 24.66 1.72 -7.54
N ARG A 12 24.83 3.00 -7.91
CA ARG A 12 24.13 4.12 -7.24
C ARG A 12 22.62 4.04 -7.42
N SER A 13 22.14 3.65 -8.61
CA SER A 13 20.71 3.49 -8.89
C SER A 13 20.09 2.34 -8.09
N LEU A 14 20.80 1.21 -7.96
CA LEU A 14 20.39 0.06 -7.16
C LEU A 14 20.40 0.37 -5.66
N GLY A 15 21.38 1.17 -5.19
CA GLY A 15 21.37 1.67 -3.82
C GLY A 15 20.14 2.52 -3.49
N LYS A 16 19.72 3.40 -4.41
CA LYS A 16 18.46 4.17 -4.27
C LYS A 16 17.23 3.26 -4.30
N LEU A 17 17.22 2.27 -5.18
CA LEU A 17 16.16 1.28 -5.29
C LEU A 17 15.96 0.52 -3.98
N VAL A 18 17.02 -0.03 -3.39
CA VAL A 18 16.97 -0.76 -2.11
C VAL A 18 16.49 0.14 -0.97
N ARG A 19 16.94 1.40 -0.92
CA ARG A 19 16.46 2.37 0.07
C ARG A 19 14.97 2.68 -0.10
N GLY A 20 14.51 2.84 -1.33
CA GLY A 20 13.11 3.07 -1.64
C GLY A 20 12.22 1.87 -1.28
N LEU A 21 12.65 0.66 -1.63
CA LEU A 21 11.98 -0.58 -1.21
C LEU A 21 11.93 -0.72 0.31
N SER A 22 13.00 -0.34 1.01
CA SER A 22 13.03 -0.36 2.48
C SER A 22 12.06 0.66 3.10
N ALA A 23 11.98 1.87 2.53
CA ALA A 23 11.01 2.87 2.94
C ALA A 23 9.56 2.39 2.73
N LEU A 24 9.27 1.73 1.61
CA LEU A 24 7.95 1.14 1.35
C LEU A 24 7.65 -0.03 2.28
N PHE A 25 8.63 -0.89 2.55
CA PHE A 25 8.47 -2.05 3.43
C PHE A 25 8.02 -1.64 4.84
N TRP A 26 8.62 -0.58 5.39
CA TRP A 26 8.25 -0.07 6.72
C TRP A 26 7.05 0.88 6.68
N GLY A 27 6.92 1.68 5.62
CA GLY A 27 5.81 2.61 5.46
C GLY A 27 4.47 1.94 5.23
N LEU A 28 4.44 0.80 4.51
CA LEU A 28 3.20 0.09 4.18
C LEU A 28 2.39 -0.35 5.40
N PRO A 29 2.95 -1.09 6.37
CA PRO A 29 2.21 -1.47 7.58
C PRO A 29 2.01 -0.29 8.53
N ALA A 30 2.96 0.64 8.59
CA ALA A 30 2.87 1.79 9.50
C ALA A 30 1.76 2.78 9.07
N ALA A 31 1.52 2.97 7.77
CA ALA A 31 0.54 3.91 7.26
C ALA A 31 -0.89 3.67 7.80
N PRO A 32 -1.52 2.49 7.63
CA PRO A 32 -2.88 2.26 8.12
C PRO A 32 -2.94 2.34 9.65
N ILE A 33 -1.93 1.83 10.37
CA ILE A 33 -1.88 1.84 11.84
C ILE A 33 -1.81 3.28 12.36
N VAL A 34 -0.85 4.07 11.87
CA VAL A 34 -0.66 5.45 12.35
C VAL A 34 -1.81 6.34 11.91
N CYS A 35 -2.38 6.13 10.71
CA CYS A 35 -3.55 6.89 10.27
C CYS A 35 -4.80 6.54 11.09
N SER A 36 -5.03 5.26 11.43
CA SER A 36 -6.14 4.86 12.30
C SER A 36 -5.98 5.40 13.72
N GLU A 37 -4.76 5.34 14.27
CA GLU A 37 -4.45 5.95 15.58
C GLU A 37 -4.67 7.46 15.54
N THR A 38 -4.22 8.16 14.49
CA THR A 38 -4.43 9.61 14.35
C THR A 38 -5.91 9.96 14.22
N ALA A 39 -6.75 9.06 13.68
CA ALA A 39 -8.17 9.30 13.48
C ALA A 39 -9.05 8.96 14.68
N ILE A 40 -8.67 7.96 15.49
CA ILE A 40 -9.55 7.37 16.51
C ILE A 40 -8.96 7.56 17.91
N SER A 41 -7.64 7.54 18.06
CA SER A 41 -6.95 7.43 19.34
C SER A 41 -6.44 8.77 19.86
N ASP A 42 -6.42 8.89 21.19
CA ASP A 42 -5.94 10.08 21.88
C ASP A 42 -4.41 10.09 22.06
N VAL A 43 -3.75 8.95 21.81
CA VAL A 43 -2.31 8.77 22.04
C VAL A 43 -1.47 9.71 21.16
N LEU A 44 -1.88 9.94 19.91
CA LEU A 44 -1.16 10.77 18.94
C LEU A 44 -1.69 12.20 18.85
N LYS A 45 -2.72 12.57 19.63
CA LYS A 45 -3.25 13.95 19.70
C LYS A 45 -2.17 15.04 19.86
N PRO A 46 -1.15 14.92 20.74
CA PRO A 46 -0.17 16.00 20.91
C PRO A 46 0.71 16.22 19.68
N ALA A 47 0.87 15.19 18.83
CA ALA A 47 1.64 15.28 17.59
C ALA A 47 0.79 15.77 16.39
N GLY A 48 -0.53 15.90 16.56
CA GLY A 48 -1.46 16.35 15.53
C GLY A 48 -1.39 15.51 14.27
N VAL A 49 -1.26 16.18 13.12
CA VAL A 49 -1.21 15.55 11.78
C VAL A 49 0.17 14.94 11.48
N ALA A 50 1.21 15.31 12.24
CA ALA A 50 2.60 14.99 11.91
C ALA A 50 2.90 13.47 11.76
N PRO A 51 2.39 12.57 12.62
CA PRO A 51 2.65 11.14 12.49
C PRO A 51 2.09 10.56 11.19
N ALA A 52 0.82 10.85 10.89
CA ALA A 52 0.17 10.41 9.66
C ALA A 52 0.86 11.01 8.41
N LEU A 53 1.30 12.28 8.49
CA LEU A 53 2.04 12.91 7.40
C LEU A 53 3.39 12.23 7.19
N ALA A 54 4.11 11.89 8.25
CA ALA A 54 5.42 11.25 8.16
C ALA A 54 5.35 9.87 7.49
N VAL A 55 4.39 9.01 7.86
CA VAL A 55 4.26 7.67 7.27
C VAL A 55 3.81 7.71 5.81
N LEU A 56 2.90 8.63 5.45
CA LEU A 56 2.44 8.79 4.07
C LEU A 56 3.51 9.45 3.18
N ALA A 57 4.26 10.41 3.73
CA ALA A 57 5.43 10.98 3.05
C ALA A 57 6.54 9.94 2.86
N LEU A 58 6.72 9.00 3.81
CA LEU A 58 7.67 7.90 3.68
C LEU A 58 7.32 6.97 2.50
N LEU A 59 6.03 6.69 2.29
CA LEU A 59 5.57 5.92 1.13
C LEU A 59 5.87 6.64 -0.20
N LEU A 60 5.57 7.94 -0.26
CA LEU A 60 5.84 8.75 -1.44
C LEU A 60 7.35 8.88 -1.70
N PHE A 61 8.15 9.04 -0.65
CA PHE A 61 9.61 9.03 -0.71
C PHE A 61 10.14 7.69 -1.23
N GLY A 62 9.55 6.57 -0.79
CA GLY A 62 9.88 5.24 -1.30
C GLY A 62 9.70 5.13 -2.81
N LEU A 63 8.53 5.53 -3.33
CA LEU A 63 8.27 5.60 -4.78
C LEU A 63 9.21 6.56 -5.52
N TRP A 64 9.53 7.70 -4.93
CA TRP A 64 10.43 8.67 -5.53
C TRP A 64 11.86 8.11 -5.69
N GLN A 65 12.36 7.42 -4.68
CA GLN A 65 13.69 6.78 -4.71
C GLN A 65 13.76 5.66 -5.75
N ILE A 66 12.72 4.81 -5.82
CA ILE A 66 12.62 3.73 -6.79
C ILE A 66 12.60 4.28 -8.22
N GLY A 67 11.93 5.41 -8.46
CA GLY A 67 11.90 6.08 -9.77
C GLY A 67 13.25 6.59 -10.29
N GLY A 68 14.32 6.52 -9.49
CA GLY A 68 15.69 6.75 -9.96
C GLY A 68 16.24 5.62 -10.85
N PHE A 69 15.63 4.42 -10.81
CA PHE A 69 16.04 3.25 -11.57
C PHE A 69 15.48 3.28 -13.01
N GLN A 70 16.27 2.83 -14.00
CA GLN A 70 15.92 2.65 -15.42
C GLN A 70 14.89 3.64 -16.00
N LYS A 71 15.18 4.96 -15.94
CA LYS A 71 14.29 6.05 -16.40
C LYS A 71 13.89 5.97 -17.88
N GLN A 72 14.60 5.19 -18.69
CA GLN A 72 14.37 5.08 -20.13
C GLN A 72 13.12 4.23 -20.44
N GLU A 73 12.84 3.24 -19.59
CA GLU A 73 11.73 2.31 -19.76
C GLU A 73 10.37 3.02 -19.57
N ARG A 74 9.55 3.03 -20.63
CA ARG A 74 8.22 3.66 -20.60
C ARG A 74 7.25 2.90 -19.67
N PRO A 75 7.12 1.56 -19.76
CA PRO A 75 6.17 0.82 -18.91
C PRO A 75 6.45 0.99 -17.41
N TRP A 76 7.72 1.15 -17.05
CA TRP A 76 8.16 1.42 -15.69
C TRP A 76 7.74 2.79 -15.18
N ARG A 77 7.98 3.84 -15.97
CA ARG A 77 7.55 5.20 -15.63
C ARG A 77 6.05 5.29 -15.48
N ASP A 78 5.30 4.70 -16.41
CA ASP A 78 3.84 4.70 -16.37
C ASP A 78 3.31 3.99 -15.12
N ALA A 79 3.91 2.85 -14.73
CA ALA A 79 3.53 2.15 -13.51
C ALA A 79 3.82 2.99 -12.25
N LEU A 80 4.99 3.64 -12.19
CA LEU A 80 5.36 4.50 -11.07
C LEU A 80 4.47 5.72 -10.96
N ASP A 81 4.15 6.38 -12.07
CA ASP A 81 3.30 7.57 -12.06
C ASP A 81 1.86 7.21 -11.63
N ARG A 82 1.34 6.06 -12.07
CA ARG A 82 0.06 5.52 -11.57
C ARG A 82 0.08 5.21 -10.08
N ALA A 83 1.20 4.75 -9.52
CA ALA A 83 1.34 4.52 -8.07
C ALA A 83 1.51 5.82 -7.27
N ARG A 84 2.11 6.86 -7.86
CA ARG A 84 2.29 8.17 -7.21
C ARG A 84 0.98 8.92 -7.01
N LEU A 85 0.04 8.81 -7.95
CA LEU A 85 -1.27 9.46 -7.84
C LEU A 85 -2.00 9.12 -6.52
N PRO A 86 -2.27 7.85 -6.19
CA PRO A 86 -2.93 7.51 -4.93
C PRO A 86 -2.04 7.81 -3.72
N ALA A 87 -0.70 7.78 -3.84
CA ALA A 87 0.19 8.18 -2.76
C ALA A 87 0.04 9.67 -2.41
N ILE A 88 -0.05 10.55 -3.41
CA ILE A 88 -0.27 11.99 -3.23
C ILE A 88 -1.67 12.25 -2.69
N VAL A 89 -2.70 11.56 -3.21
CA VAL A 89 -4.06 11.65 -2.69
C VAL A 89 -4.09 11.27 -1.21
N ASN A 90 -3.48 10.13 -0.84
CA ASN A 90 -3.41 9.70 0.55
C ASN A 90 -2.71 10.73 1.44
N LEU A 91 -1.57 11.28 0.99
CA LEU A 91 -0.87 12.34 1.71
C LEU A 91 -1.73 13.59 1.88
N GLY A 92 -2.49 13.99 0.85
CA GLY A 92 -3.41 15.11 0.90
C GLY A 92 -4.62 14.87 1.81
N LEU A 93 -5.01 13.61 2.03
CA LEU A 93 -6.09 13.24 2.95
C LEU A 93 -5.66 13.24 4.42
N CYS A 94 -4.36 13.34 4.69
CA CYS A 94 -3.79 13.28 6.04
C CYS A 94 -4.44 14.21 7.08
N PRO A 95 -4.75 15.50 6.78
CA PRO A 95 -5.36 16.40 7.75
C PRO A 95 -6.75 15.92 8.23
N PHE A 96 -7.49 15.17 7.40
CA PHE A 96 -8.82 14.72 7.75
C PHE A 96 -8.83 13.67 8.85
N PHE A 97 -7.74 12.92 9.06
CA PHE A 97 -7.63 12.00 10.20
C PHE A 97 -7.65 12.78 11.51
N TYR A 98 -6.86 13.84 11.61
CA TYR A 98 -6.84 14.68 12.80
C TYR A 98 -8.22 15.31 13.06
N TRP A 99 -8.89 15.81 12.01
CA TRP A 99 -10.22 16.39 12.17
C TRP A 99 -11.31 15.36 12.50
N GLN A 100 -11.21 14.13 11.99
CA GLN A 100 -12.08 13.03 12.40
C GLN A 100 -12.00 12.77 13.91
N ASN A 101 -10.79 12.81 14.47
CA ASN A 101 -10.58 12.61 15.90
C ASN A 101 -11.20 13.74 16.75
N GLN A 102 -11.17 14.98 16.24
CA GLN A 102 -11.74 16.15 16.91
C GLN A 102 -13.26 16.26 16.74
N MET A 103 -13.80 15.82 15.60
CA MET A 103 -15.22 15.95 15.22
C MET A 103 -15.75 14.65 14.60
N PRO A 104 -15.85 13.55 15.37
CA PRO A 104 -16.19 12.23 14.83
C PRO A 104 -17.64 12.11 14.32
N GLY A 105 -18.51 13.08 14.65
CA GLY A 105 -19.92 13.11 14.23
C GLY A 105 -20.16 13.67 12.82
N GLU A 106 -19.15 14.26 12.18
CA GLU A 106 -19.31 14.85 10.86
C GLU A 106 -19.15 13.80 9.76
N TRP A 107 -20.21 13.62 8.96
CA TRP A 107 -20.25 12.63 7.88
C TRP A 107 -19.13 12.84 6.85
N PHE A 108 -18.70 14.09 6.65
CA PHE A 108 -17.66 14.47 5.70
C PHE A 108 -16.31 13.84 6.06
N PHE A 109 -15.91 13.86 7.34
CA PHE A 109 -14.64 13.27 7.77
C PHE A 109 -14.68 11.74 7.73
N THR A 110 -15.84 11.15 8.05
CA THR A 110 -16.05 9.70 7.87
C THR A 110 -15.94 9.29 6.40
N ALA A 111 -16.51 10.07 5.49
CA ALA A 111 -16.37 9.85 4.06
C ALA A 111 -14.91 9.98 3.59
N ALA A 112 -14.15 10.95 4.13
CA ALA A 112 -12.73 11.11 3.83
C ALA A 112 -11.88 9.89 4.23
N LEU A 113 -12.16 9.27 5.39
CA LEU A 113 -11.54 8.00 5.79
C LEU A 113 -11.89 6.86 4.82
N GLY A 114 -13.13 6.80 4.34
CA GLY A 114 -13.55 5.84 3.31
C GLY A 114 -12.81 6.04 1.98
N VAL A 115 -12.67 7.29 1.53
CA VAL A 115 -11.88 7.63 0.34
C VAL A 115 -10.41 7.26 0.53
N PHE A 116 -9.85 7.50 1.72
CA PHE A 116 -8.50 7.06 2.05
C PHE A 116 -8.36 5.54 1.97
N ALA A 117 -9.27 4.77 2.56
CA ALA A 117 -9.21 3.30 2.52
C ALA A 117 -9.21 2.81 1.06
N LEU A 118 -10.10 3.33 0.22
CA LEU A 118 -10.16 3.00 -1.20
C LEU A 118 -8.88 3.41 -1.94
N SER A 119 -8.39 4.64 -1.71
CA SER A 119 -7.18 5.16 -2.33
C SER A 119 -5.92 4.42 -1.87
N PHE A 120 -5.86 3.96 -0.62
CA PHE A 120 -4.78 3.13 -0.09
C PHE A 120 -4.78 1.73 -0.71
N LEU A 121 -5.94 1.13 -0.92
CA LEU A 121 -6.06 -0.12 -1.67
C LEU A 121 -5.65 0.04 -3.14
N LEU A 122 -6.02 1.16 -3.78
CA LEU A 122 -5.53 1.51 -5.12
C LEU A 122 -4.03 1.74 -5.14
N PHE A 123 -3.45 2.32 -4.09
CA PHE A 123 -2.01 2.45 -3.95
C PHE A 123 -1.34 1.07 -3.89
N ILE A 124 -1.85 0.15 -3.06
CA ILE A 124 -1.34 -1.23 -2.99
C ILE A 124 -1.45 -1.93 -4.35
N PHE A 125 -2.57 -1.77 -5.06
CA PHE A 125 -2.77 -2.32 -6.40
C PHE A 125 -1.69 -1.84 -7.37
N ASN A 126 -1.52 -0.53 -7.49
CA ASN A 126 -0.54 0.06 -8.41
C ASN A 126 0.90 -0.26 -7.98
N LEU A 127 1.17 -0.34 -6.67
CA LEU A 127 2.48 -0.74 -6.17
C LEU A 127 2.83 -2.19 -6.55
N ASN A 128 1.89 -3.13 -6.52
CA ASN A 128 2.14 -4.48 -7.00
C ASN A 128 2.49 -4.51 -8.50
N LEU A 129 1.83 -3.68 -9.32
CA LEU A 129 2.21 -3.54 -10.73
C LEU A 129 3.63 -3.00 -10.89
N VAL A 130 4.01 -2.00 -10.09
CA VAL A 130 5.40 -1.48 -10.07
C VAL A 130 6.38 -2.60 -9.70
N LEU A 131 6.08 -3.40 -8.68
CA LEU A 131 6.95 -4.50 -8.24
C LEU A 131 7.05 -5.61 -9.30
N ALA A 132 5.96 -5.93 -9.99
CA ALA A 132 5.98 -6.88 -11.09
C ALA A 132 6.83 -6.41 -12.27
N GLN A 133 6.75 -5.12 -12.62
CA GLN A 133 7.62 -4.53 -13.65
C GLN A 133 9.08 -4.54 -13.21
N LEU A 134 9.35 -4.23 -11.93
CA LEU A 134 10.69 -4.30 -11.38
C LEU A 134 11.27 -5.72 -11.44
N ALA A 135 10.47 -6.73 -11.06
CA ALA A 135 10.87 -8.12 -11.14
C ALA A 135 11.14 -8.58 -12.58
N ALA A 136 10.36 -8.09 -13.55
CA ALA A 136 10.59 -8.39 -14.97
C ALA A 136 11.89 -7.79 -15.53
N MET A 137 12.41 -6.72 -14.91
CA MET A 137 13.69 -6.08 -15.27
C MET A 137 14.90 -6.71 -14.58
N LEU A 138 14.68 -7.56 -13.57
CA LEU A 138 15.73 -8.26 -12.86
C LEU A 138 16.03 -9.61 -13.55
N PRO A 139 17.27 -10.11 -13.48
CA PRO A 139 17.67 -11.36 -14.15
C PRO A 139 17.13 -12.63 -13.48
N ASP A 140 16.41 -12.53 -12.36
CA ASP A 140 15.93 -13.67 -11.57
C ASP A 140 14.56 -14.19 -12.05
N GLU A 141 14.55 -15.40 -12.60
CA GLU A 141 13.34 -16.04 -13.12
C GLU A 141 12.30 -16.38 -12.03
N THR A 142 12.79 -16.77 -10.85
CA THR A 142 11.92 -17.17 -9.73
C THR A 142 11.17 -15.94 -9.22
N LEU A 143 11.89 -14.83 -9.02
CA LEU A 143 11.29 -13.57 -8.63
C LEU A 143 10.24 -13.09 -9.64
N ARG A 144 10.52 -13.23 -10.94
CA ARG A 144 9.58 -12.84 -11.99
C ARG A 144 8.27 -13.63 -11.94
N ARG A 145 8.34 -14.94 -11.74
CA ARG A 145 7.15 -15.80 -11.59
C ARG A 145 6.39 -15.49 -10.31
N ASP A 146 7.08 -15.41 -9.18
CA ASP A 146 6.49 -15.06 -7.87
C ASP A 146 5.78 -13.70 -7.93
N ALA A 147 6.40 -12.70 -8.56
CA ALA A 147 5.82 -11.36 -8.69
C ALA A 147 4.55 -11.37 -9.55
N ALA A 148 4.50 -12.16 -10.62
CA ALA A 148 3.32 -12.29 -11.46
C ALA A 148 2.16 -12.95 -10.70
N GLU A 149 2.43 -14.05 -9.98
CA GLU A 149 1.43 -14.76 -9.18
C GLU A 149 0.91 -13.90 -8.03
N PHE A 150 1.80 -13.26 -7.27
CA PHE A 150 1.42 -12.38 -6.15
C PHE A 150 0.62 -11.17 -6.63
N THR A 151 0.96 -10.62 -7.79
CA THR A 151 0.19 -9.52 -8.39
C THR A 151 -1.19 -9.97 -8.87
N ALA A 152 -1.31 -11.19 -9.40
CA ALA A 152 -2.61 -11.76 -9.77
C ALA A 152 -3.47 -12.03 -8.54
N LEU A 153 -2.90 -12.64 -7.49
CA LEU A 153 -3.56 -12.91 -6.23
C LEU A 153 -4.02 -11.61 -5.55
N ASN A 154 -3.16 -10.60 -5.45
CA ASN A 154 -3.53 -9.30 -4.87
C ASN A 154 -4.65 -8.62 -5.65
N ARG A 155 -4.68 -8.74 -6.98
CA ARG A 155 -5.78 -8.20 -7.79
C ARG A 155 -7.11 -8.86 -7.48
N TRP A 156 -7.13 -10.19 -7.33
CA TRP A 156 -8.34 -10.92 -6.95
C TRP A 156 -8.80 -10.57 -5.53
N LEU A 157 -7.88 -10.48 -4.58
CA LEU A 157 -8.20 -10.09 -3.21
C LEU A 157 -8.79 -8.67 -3.13
N LEU A 158 -8.19 -7.71 -3.85
CA LEU A 158 -8.69 -6.34 -3.90
C LEU A 158 -10.05 -6.25 -4.62
N ALA A 159 -10.26 -7.00 -5.70
CA ALA A 159 -11.56 -7.07 -6.36
C ALA A 159 -12.64 -7.65 -5.43
N LEU A 160 -12.32 -8.73 -4.70
CA LEU A 160 -13.21 -9.30 -3.70
C LEU A 160 -13.54 -8.30 -2.60
N TRP A 161 -12.56 -7.52 -2.15
CA TRP A 161 -12.76 -6.48 -1.15
C TRP A 161 -13.75 -5.41 -1.62
N ILE A 162 -13.59 -4.92 -2.85
CA ILE A 162 -14.48 -3.91 -3.45
C ILE A 162 -15.90 -4.47 -3.59
N VAL A 163 -16.04 -5.71 -4.08
CA VAL A 163 -17.35 -6.36 -4.23
C VAL A 163 -18.04 -6.52 -2.88
N LEU A 164 -17.31 -6.97 -1.85
CA LEU A 164 -17.85 -7.12 -0.51
C LEU A 164 -18.26 -5.77 0.09
N ALA A 165 -17.41 -4.74 -0.03
CA ALA A 165 -17.72 -3.39 0.44
C ALA A 165 -18.97 -2.82 -0.26
N ALA A 166 -19.07 -2.98 -1.59
CA ALA A 166 -20.23 -2.55 -2.36
C ALA A 166 -21.51 -3.30 -1.93
N PHE A 167 -21.40 -4.62 -1.70
CA PHE A 167 -22.50 -5.43 -1.19
C PHE A 167 -22.97 -4.96 0.19
N CYS A 168 -22.04 -4.65 1.11
CA CYS A 168 -22.38 -4.10 2.42
C CYS A 168 -23.10 -2.76 2.31
N VAL A 169 -22.62 -1.84 1.47
CA VAL A 169 -23.29 -0.54 1.23
C VAL A 169 -24.70 -0.76 0.66
N LEU A 170 -24.88 -1.68 -0.28
CA LEU A 170 -26.18 -2.00 -0.86
C LEU A 170 -27.13 -2.61 0.18
N ALA A 171 -26.64 -3.52 1.02
CA ALA A 171 -27.41 -4.13 2.10
C ALA A 171 -27.90 -3.09 3.13
N LEU A 172 -27.05 -2.10 3.46
CA LEU A 172 -27.43 -0.96 4.30
C LEU A 172 -28.54 -0.13 3.66
N GLN A 173 -28.42 0.18 2.36
CA GLN A 173 -29.43 0.97 1.63
C GLN A 173 -30.79 0.25 1.50
N LEU A 174 -30.78 -1.08 1.38
CA LEU A 174 -31.99 -1.92 1.33
C LEU A 174 -32.62 -2.16 2.71
N GLY A 175 -32.02 -1.65 3.79
CA GLY A 175 -32.54 -1.80 5.15
C GLY A 175 -32.53 -3.23 5.67
N TRP A 176 -31.70 -4.12 5.10
CA TRP A 176 -31.53 -5.49 5.60
C TRP A 176 -31.14 -5.58 7.07
N PRO A 177 -30.27 -4.70 7.63
CA PRO A 177 -29.92 -4.72 9.05
C PRO A 177 -31.14 -4.57 9.97
N ALA A 178 -32.12 -3.74 9.56
CA ALA A 178 -33.32 -3.46 10.36
C ALA A 178 -34.27 -4.66 10.47
N GLN A 179 -34.11 -5.66 9.59
CA GLN A 179 -34.93 -6.89 9.58
C GLN A 179 -34.33 -8.00 10.44
N MET A 180 -33.09 -7.82 10.93
CA MET A 180 -32.38 -8.83 11.71
C MET A 180 -32.63 -8.68 13.22
N ALA A 181 -32.65 -9.81 13.93
CA ALA A 181 -32.67 -9.79 15.39
C ALA A 181 -31.38 -9.14 15.93
N PRO A 182 -31.43 -8.36 17.04
CA PRO A 182 -30.29 -7.58 17.54
C PRO A 182 -29.01 -8.40 17.74
N GLY A 183 -29.12 -9.63 18.26
CA GLY A 183 -27.97 -10.52 18.45
C GLY A 183 -27.32 -11.00 17.16
N ARG A 184 -28.11 -11.18 16.08
CA ARG A 184 -27.58 -11.55 14.76
C ARG A 184 -26.95 -10.36 14.06
N LEU A 185 -27.52 -9.17 14.25
CA LEU A 185 -26.99 -7.92 13.69
C LEU A 185 -25.59 -7.64 14.26
N PHE A 186 -25.43 -7.69 15.59
CA PHE A 186 -24.13 -7.49 16.24
C PHE A 186 -23.06 -8.47 15.73
N LEU A 187 -23.42 -9.76 15.61
CA LEU A 187 -22.49 -10.77 15.09
C LEU A 187 -22.15 -10.51 13.61
N ALA A 188 -23.13 -10.11 12.80
CA ALA A 188 -22.94 -9.81 11.39
C ALA A 188 -22.01 -8.61 11.18
N GLU A 189 -22.26 -7.50 11.89
CA GLU A 189 -21.41 -6.29 11.83
C GLU A 189 -19.97 -6.62 12.21
N ARG A 190 -19.77 -7.34 13.32
CA ARG A 190 -18.43 -7.74 13.76
C ARG A 190 -17.72 -8.66 12.77
N THR A 191 -18.47 -9.58 12.17
CA THR A 191 -17.92 -10.52 11.18
C THR A 191 -17.53 -9.78 9.89
N VAL A 192 -18.38 -8.88 9.41
CA VAL A 192 -18.12 -8.07 8.22
C VAL A 192 -16.92 -7.15 8.44
N GLU A 193 -16.85 -6.46 9.58
CA GLU A 193 -15.71 -5.62 9.96
C GLU A 193 -14.40 -6.42 9.97
N ALA A 194 -14.38 -7.55 10.69
CA ALA A 194 -13.21 -8.41 10.76
C ALA A 194 -12.80 -8.95 9.38
N MET A 195 -13.78 -9.32 8.54
CA MET A 195 -13.54 -9.82 7.19
C MET A 195 -12.95 -8.74 6.28
N LEU A 196 -13.48 -7.51 6.32
CA LEU A 196 -12.97 -6.38 5.54
C LEU A 196 -11.56 -5.98 5.98
N ILE A 197 -11.29 -5.97 7.29
CA ILE A 197 -9.95 -5.71 7.83
C ILE A 197 -8.98 -6.81 7.36
N PHE A 198 -9.34 -8.08 7.58
CA PHE A 198 -8.49 -9.21 7.19
C PHE A 198 -8.21 -9.22 5.68
N LEU A 199 -9.24 -9.02 4.87
CA LEU A 199 -9.14 -9.00 3.41
C LEU A 199 -8.38 -7.76 2.90
N GLY A 200 -8.39 -6.64 3.62
CA GLY A 200 -7.56 -5.46 3.31
C GLY A 200 -6.09 -5.61 3.73
N LEU A 201 -5.84 -6.27 4.86
CA LEU A 201 -4.47 -6.54 5.35
C LEU A 201 -3.76 -7.65 4.56
N THR A 202 -4.50 -8.59 3.97
CA THR A 202 -3.91 -9.70 3.21
C THR A 202 -3.11 -9.20 1.98
N PRO A 203 -3.65 -8.35 1.10
CA PRO A 203 -2.90 -7.74 0.01
C PRO A 203 -1.66 -6.97 0.47
N LEU A 204 -1.77 -6.28 1.61
CA LEU A 204 -0.64 -5.57 2.21
C LEU A 204 0.48 -6.56 2.59
N ALA A 205 0.15 -7.64 3.28
CA ALA A 205 1.12 -8.67 3.69
C ALA A 205 1.81 -9.32 2.48
N VAL A 206 1.06 -9.66 1.43
CA VAL A 206 1.61 -10.21 0.18
C VAL A 206 2.54 -9.20 -0.49
N THR A 207 2.15 -7.92 -0.55
CA THR A 207 2.98 -6.85 -1.10
C THR A 207 4.29 -6.69 -0.31
N MET A 208 4.22 -6.75 1.02
CA MET A 208 5.39 -6.71 1.89
C MET A 208 6.33 -7.90 1.63
N SER A 209 5.78 -9.10 1.46
CA SER A 209 6.56 -10.29 1.10
C SER A 209 7.29 -10.12 -0.23
N LEU A 210 6.61 -9.56 -1.25
CA LEU A 210 7.22 -9.29 -2.55
C LEU A 210 8.33 -8.24 -2.48
N ILE A 211 8.13 -7.15 -1.71
CA ILE A 211 9.15 -6.13 -1.49
C ILE A 211 10.37 -6.72 -0.81
N TRP A 212 10.17 -7.56 0.21
CA TRP A 212 11.24 -8.23 0.92
C TRP A 212 12.06 -9.13 -0.02
N LYS A 213 11.40 -10.04 -0.75
CA LYS A 213 12.05 -10.92 -1.73
C LYS A 213 12.81 -10.14 -2.79
N THR A 214 12.20 -9.09 -3.35
CA THR A 214 12.85 -8.23 -4.35
C THR A 214 14.12 -7.59 -3.79
N LYS A 215 14.08 -7.12 -2.53
CA LYS A 215 15.25 -6.55 -1.85
C LYS A 215 16.37 -7.58 -1.70
N GLU A 216 16.06 -8.80 -1.28
CA GLU A 216 17.05 -9.86 -1.13
C GLU A 216 17.71 -10.23 -2.46
N VAL A 217 16.94 -10.36 -3.54
CA VAL A 217 17.48 -10.65 -4.88
C VAL A 217 18.43 -9.55 -5.35
N ILE A 218 18.06 -8.27 -5.15
CA ILE A 218 18.95 -7.15 -5.51
C ILE A 218 20.21 -7.17 -4.63
N LEU A 219 20.08 -7.41 -3.33
CA LEU A 219 21.23 -7.43 -2.42
C LEU A 219 22.19 -8.58 -2.73
N ASN A 220 21.65 -9.77 -2.98
CA ASN A 220 22.44 -10.95 -3.32
C ASN A 220 23.08 -10.82 -4.71
N GLY A 221 22.35 -10.28 -5.70
CA GLY A 221 22.86 -10.08 -7.05
C GLY A 221 23.93 -8.99 -7.17
N VAL A 222 23.89 -7.96 -6.33
CA VAL A 222 24.82 -6.80 -6.39
C VAL A 222 25.96 -6.90 -5.38
N PHE A 223 25.69 -7.40 -4.17
CA PHE A 223 26.64 -7.41 -3.05
C PHE A 223 27.03 -8.82 -2.59
N GLY A 224 26.33 -9.86 -3.05
CA GLY A 224 26.58 -11.26 -2.70
C GLY A 224 27.60 -11.97 -3.60
N GLY A 225 28.30 -11.24 -4.47
CA GLY A 225 29.31 -11.80 -5.36
C GLY A 225 30.44 -12.51 -4.60
N LYS A 226 30.38 -13.84 -4.57
CA LYS A 226 31.55 -14.71 -4.65
C LYS A 226 31.68 -15.19 -6.08
#